data_AF-R4Z051-F1
#
_entry.id   AF-R4Z051-F1
#
_cell.length_a   1.000
_cell.length_b   1.000
_cell.length_c   1.000
_cell.angle_alpha   90.00
_cell.angle_beta   90.00
_cell.angle_gamma   90.00
#
_symmetry.space_group_name_H-M   'P 1'
#
loop_
_entity.id
_entity.type
_entity.pdbx_description
1 polymer ?
#
loop_
_entity_poly.entity_id
_entity_poly.type
_entity_poly.pdbx_seq_one_letter_code
_entity_poly.pdbx_strand_id
1 'polypeptide(L)'
;MVATTFISPSGTSVVDATWVDGSPELDLAALRQATGWELSESGFCRGDLCVPNRSGVGANGRVGPHGVAAALDAPVIIDAEAQAVVMGEQRSQRALALQGAQLPPFELPDLGGTPTPSSTWANKKKVLVVFASW
;
A
#
# COMPACT_ATOMS: atom_id res chain seq x y z
N MET A 1 -0.59 12.44 -22.07
CA MET A 1 -1.05 11.73 -20.85
C MET A 1 -1.00 10.25 -21.14
N VAL A 2 -0.77 9.45 -20.10
CA VAL A 2 -0.57 8.00 -20.19
C VAL A 2 -1.58 7.33 -19.26
N ALA A 3 -2.33 6.37 -19.80
CA ALA A 3 -3.20 5.51 -19.00
C ALA A 3 -2.34 4.71 -18.03
N THR A 4 -2.53 4.96 -16.74
CA THR A 4 -1.69 4.43 -15.65
C THR A 4 -2.55 3.53 -14.78
N THR A 5 -2.11 2.29 -14.57
CA THR A 5 -2.81 1.34 -13.69
C THR A 5 -2.51 1.67 -12.25
N PHE A 6 -3.54 1.85 -11.43
CA PHE A 6 -3.42 2.02 -9.99
C PHE A 6 -4.05 0.85 -9.26
N ILE A 7 -3.27 0.24 -8.37
CA ILE A 7 -3.74 -0.79 -7.44
C ILE A 7 -3.68 -0.17 -6.05
N SER A 8 -4.84 -0.02 -5.42
CA SER A 8 -4.98 0.52 -4.07
C SER A 8 -5.91 -0.37 -3.24
N PRO A 9 -6.03 -0.13 -1.92
CA PRO A 9 -6.95 -0.91 -1.09
C PRO A 9 -8.41 -0.74 -1.49
N SER A 10 -8.77 0.38 -2.14
CA SER A 10 -10.09 0.60 -2.74
C SER A 10 -10.33 -0.19 -4.03
N GLY A 11 -9.31 -0.85 -4.57
CA GLY A 11 -9.38 -1.67 -5.79
C GLY A 11 -8.41 -1.22 -6.87
N THR A 12 -8.61 -1.75 -8.07
CA THR A 12 -7.82 -1.41 -9.26
C THR A 12 -8.56 -0.38 -10.10
N SER A 13 -7.84 0.63 -10.58
CA SER A 13 -8.35 1.67 -11.48
C SER A 13 -7.33 2.02 -12.55
N VAL A 14 -7.77 2.69 -13.61
CA VAL A 14 -6.89 3.26 -14.63
C VAL A 14 -7.16 4.76 -14.66
N VAL A 15 -6.10 5.55 -14.54
CA VAL A 15 -6.18 7.02 -14.52
C VAL A 15 -5.16 7.61 -15.49
N ASP A 16 -5.45 8.80 -16.00
CA ASP A 16 -4.49 9.53 -16.82
C ASP A 16 -3.42 10.18 -15.93
N ALA A 17 -2.15 9.99 -16.31
CA ALA A 17 -1.01 10.62 -15.64
C ALA A 17 -0.02 11.22 -16.63
N THR A 18 0.80 12.16 -16.15
CA THR A 18 1.99 12.61 -16.87
C THR A 18 3.20 11.94 -16.26
N TRP A 19 3.95 11.17 -17.04
CA TRP A 19 5.17 10.53 -16.54
C TRP A 19 6.38 11.42 -16.77
N VAL A 20 7.15 11.65 -15.71
CA VAL A 20 8.39 12.42 -15.71
C VAL A 20 9.42 11.59 -14.95
N ASP A 21 10.57 11.32 -15.58
CA ASP A 21 11.69 10.57 -14.99
C ASP A 21 11.27 9.25 -14.29
N GLY A 22 10.36 8.50 -14.91
CA GLY A 22 9.88 7.22 -14.40
C GLY A 22 8.87 7.29 -13.25
N SER A 23 8.32 8.48 -12.95
CA SER A 23 7.25 8.66 -11.97
C SER A 23 6.04 9.37 -12.57
N PRO A 24 4.80 8.98 -12.23
CA PRO A 24 3.61 9.69 -12.68
C PRO A 24 3.32 10.89 -11.78
N GLU A 25 2.89 11.98 -12.41
CA GLU A 25 2.21 13.10 -11.78
C GLU A 25 0.71 13.01 -12.09
N LEU A 26 -0.11 13.13 -11.05
CA LEU A 26 -1.56 13.10 -11.11
C LEU A 26 -2.11 14.49 -10.80
N ASP A 27 -3.27 14.81 -11.38
CA ASP A 27 -4.10 15.85 -10.79
C ASP A 27 -4.88 15.30 -9.58
N LEU A 28 -5.60 16.17 -8.86
CA LEU A 28 -6.34 15.79 -7.66
C LEU A 28 -7.55 14.89 -7.96
N ALA A 29 -8.12 14.96 -9.17
CA ALA A 29 -9.24 14.12 -9.57
C ALA A 29 -8.78 12.68 -9.82
N ALA A 30 -7.67 12.51 -10.55
CA ALA A 30 -7.01 11.24 -10.79
C ALA A 30 -6.53 10.61 -9.47
N LEU A 31 -5.99 11.40 -8.52
CA LEU A 31 -5.65 10.91 -7.18
C LEU A 31 -6.88 10.31 -6.47
N ARG A 32 -7.99 11.07 -6.43
CA ARG A 32 -9.23 10.64 -5.78
C ARG A 32 -9.80 9.39 -6.42
N GLN A 33 -9.81 9.33 -7.76
CA GLN A 33 -10.26 8.15 -8.49
C GLN A 33 -9.37 6.92 -8.18
N ALA A 34 -8.05 7.12 -8.13
CA ALA A 34 -7.10 6.03 -7.96
C ALA A 34 -7.06 5.43 -6.55
N THR A 35 -7.29 6.26 -5.53
CA THR A 35 -6.97 5.92 -4.13
C THR A 35 -8.10 6.19 -3.14
N GLY A 36 -9.15 6.91 -3.56
CA GLY A 36 -10.20 7.44 -2.70
C GLY A 36 -9.76 8.64 -1.84
N TRP A 37 -8.48 9.02 -1.85
CA TRP A 37 -7.98 10.18 -1.11
C TRP A 37 -8.20 11.47 -1.91
N GLU A 38 -8.73 12.48 -1.25
CA GLU A 38 -8.89 13.83 -1.78
C GLU A 38 -8.11 14.84 -0.93
N LEU A 39 -7.63 15.91 -1.57
CA LEU A 39 -6.97 17.01 -0.86
C LEU A 39 -8.02 18.05 -0.47
N SER A 40 -8.18 18.29 0.83
CA SER A 40 -9.04 19.32 1.42
C SER A 40 -8.19 20.37 2.15
N GLU A 41 -8.83 21.37 2.79
CA GLU A 41 -8.13 22.33 3.67
C GLU A 41 -7.41 21.62 4.83
N SER A 42 -8.05 20.64 5.44
CA SER A 42 -7.53 19.85 6.55
C SER A 42 -6.44 18.85 6.18
N GLY A 43 -6.10 18.69 4.89
CA GLY A 43 -5.10 17.72 4.41
C GLY A 43 -5.71 16.65 3.50
N PHE A 44 -5.05 15.49 3.42
CA PHE A 44 -5.58 14.36 2.65
C PHE A 44 -6.69 13.66 3.43
N CYS A 45 -7.87 13.54 2.82
CA CYS A 45 -9.04 12.94 3.44
C CYS A 45 -9.60 11.79 2.61
N ARG A 46 -10.20 10.80 3.28
CA ARG A 46 -10.93 9.68 2.69
C ARG A 46 -12.12 9.36 3.58
N GLY A 47 -13.31 9.82 3.18
CA GLY A 47 -14.48 9.84 4.06
C GLY A 47 -14.22 10.76 5.27
N ASP A 48 -14.53 10.29 6.48
CA ASP A 48 -14.32 11.05 7.72
C ASP A 48 -12.86 11.03 8.22
N LEU A 49 -11.99 10.23 7.60
CA LEU A 49 -10.58 10.14 7.97
C LEU A 49 -9.77 11.21 7.25
N CYS A 50 -9.19 12.14 8.00
CA CYS A 50 -8.29 13.16 7.47
C CYS A 50 -6.90 13.07 8.11
N VAL A 51 -5.87 13.09 7.28
CA VAL A 51 -4.46 13.21 7.70
C VAL A 51 -4.06 14.67 7.50
N PRO A 52 -3.72 15.42 8.57
CA PRO A 52 -3.35 16.83 8.50
C PRO A 52 -1.94 17.05 7.96
N ASN A 53 -1.71 16.55 6.75
CA ASN A 53 -0.47 16.63 6.03
C ASN A 53 -0.76 16.91 4.56
N ARG A 54 -0.08 17.91 4.02
CA ARG A 54 -0.18 18.32 2.61
C ARG A 54 1.14 18.16 1.88
N SER A 55 2.15 17.58 2.52
CA SER A 55 3.41 17.26 1.86
C SER A 55 3.13 16.34 0.68
N GLY A 56 3.81 16.54 -0.45
CA GLY A 56 3.57 15.76 -1.66
C GLY A 56 2.63 16.41 -2.68
N VAL A 57 2.06 17.58 -2.36
CA VAL A 57 1.44 18.47 -3.35
C VAL A 57 2.52 19.39 -3.92
N GLY A 58 2.79 19.26 -5.22
CA GLY A 58 3.73 20.11 -5.93
C GLY A 58 3.22 21.55 -6.08
N ALA A 59 4.13 22.49 -6.35
CA ALA A 59 3.79 23.90 -6.55
C ALA A 59 2.83 24.12 -7.75
N ASN A 60 2.80 23.18 -8.69
CA ASN A 60 1.88 23.14 -9.83
C ASN A 60 0.49 22.56 -9.49
N GLY A 61 0.23 22.22 -8.22
CA GLY A 61 -1.02 21.61 -7.77
C GLY A 61 -1.17 20.14 -8.15
N ARG A 62 -0.14 19.50 -8.69
CA ARG A 62 -0.10 18.07 -9.00
C ARG A 62 0.52 17.29 -7.87
N VAL A 63 0.27 15.99 -7.86
CA VAL A 63 0.74 15.08 -6.82
C VAL A 63 1.49 13.91 -7.44
N GLY A 64 2.61 13.54 -6.82
CA GLY A 64 3.34 12.31 -7.13
C GLY A 64 2.99 11.21 -6.12
N PRO A 65 2.88 9.93 -6.53
CA PRO A 65 2.49 8.84 -5.63
C PRO A 65 3.41 8.67 -4.43
N HIS A 66 4.72 8.86 -4.61
CA HIS A 66 5.69 8.83 -3.50
C HIS A 66 5.42 9.92 -2.45
N GLY A 67 5.11 11.14 -2.89
CA GLY A 67 4.82 12.25 -2.00
C GLY A 67 3.55 12.03 -1.19
N VAL A 68 2.49 11.57 -1.87
CA VAL A 68 1.21 11.23 -1.21
C VAL A 68 1.38 10.06 -0.25
N ALA A 69 2.07 8.98 -0.67
CA ALA A 69 2.30 7.82 0.17
C ALA A 69 3.11 8.17 1.43
N ALA A 70 4.14 9.01 1.29
CA ALA A 70 4.91 9.49 2.43
C ALA A 70 4.04 10.33 3.39
N ALA A 71 3.16 11.18 2.86
CA ALA A 71 2.26 12.00 3.68
C ALA A 71 1.24 11.16 4.47
N LEU A 72 0.80 10.04 3.88
CA LEU A 72 -0.18 9.12 4.45
C LEU A 72 0.42 8.00 5.30
N ASP A 73 1.76 7.91 5.41
CA ASP A 73 2.49 6.75 5.98
C ASP A 73 2.04 5.41 5.34
N ALA A 74 1.95 5.41 4.02
CA ALA A 74 1.55 4.27 3.20
C ALA A 74 2.74 3.75 2.37
N PRO A 75 2.83 2.43 2.12
CA PRO A 75 3.80 1.88 1.19
C PRO A 75 3.38 2.17 -0.25
N VAL A 76 4.36 2.39 -1.12
CA VAL A 76 4.13 2.58 -2.56
C VAL A 76 5.24 1.97 -3.39
N ILE A 77 4.88 1.40 -4.53
CA ILE A 77 5.78 0.92 -5.57
C ILE A 77 5.31 1.51 -6.90
N ILE A 78 6.26 1.93 -7.72
CA ILE A 78 6.03 2.40 -9.08
C ILE A 78 6.80 1.49 -10.03
N ASP A 79 6.10 0.97 -11.03
CA ASP A 79 6.69 0.26 -12.15
C ASP A 79 6.49 1.10 -13.40
N ALA A 80 7.57 1.74 -13.85
CA ALA A 80 7.54 2.62 -15.01
C ALA A 80 7.39 1.87 -16.33
N GLU A 81 7.88 0.63 -16.41
CA GLU A 81 7.77 -0.21 -17.61
C GLU A 81 6.33 -0.71 -17.77
N ALA A 82 5.71 -1.16 -16.67
CA ALA A 82 4.31 -1.57 -16.65
C ALA A 82 3.31 -0.41 -16.58
N GLN A 83 3.79 0.83 -16.44
CA GLN A 83 2.97 2.03 -16.21
C GLN A 83 1.97 1.81 -15.07
N ALA A 84 2.46 1.26 -13.96
CA ALA A 84 1.67 0.82 -12.84
C ALA A 84 2.14 1.43 -11.53
N VAL A 85 1.19 1.71 -10.65
CA VAL A 85 1.43 2.16 -9.28
C VAL A 85 0.65 1.27 -8.33
N VAL A 86 1.33 0.78 -7.30
CA VAL A 86 0.71 0.04 -6.20
C VAL A 86 0.88 0.86 -4.94
N MET A 87 -0.23 1.29 -4.34
CA MET A 87 -0.25 2.00 -3.06
C MET A 87 -0.98 1.13 -2.04
N GLY A 88 -0.35 0.83 -0.90
CA GLY A 88 -0.98 0.02 0.15
C GLY A 88 -1.74 0.85 1.18
N GLU A 89 -2.34 0.15 2.15
CA GLU A 89 -2.92 0.80 3.32
C GLU A 89 -1.86 1.46 4.21
N GLN A 90 -2.31 2.44 4.99
CA GLN A 90 -1.48 3.12 5.99
C GLN A 90 -0.89 2.09 6.97
N ARG A 91 0.36 2.31 7.39
CA ARG A 91 1.08 1.40 8.30
C ARG A 91 0.30 1.16 9.60
N SER A 92 -0.32 2.19 10.16
CA SER A 92 -1.16 2.10 11.36
C SER A 92 -2.38 1.20 11.15
N GLN A 93 -3.10 1.36 10.03
CA GLN A 93 -4.25 0.51 9.70
C GLN A 93 -3.84 -0.95 9.48
N ARG A 94 -2.72 -1.18 8.79
CA ARG A 94 -2.15 -2.52 8.63
C ARG A 94 -1.76 -3.14 9.97
N ALA A 95 -1.22 -2.35 10.90
CA ALA A 95 -0.89 -2.83 12.25
C ALA A 95 -2.16 -3.17 13.05
N LEU A 96 -3.21 -2.34 12.97
CA LEU A 96 -4.51 -2.59 13.60
C LEU A 96 -5.16 -3.88 13.09
N ALA A 97 -5.10 -4.15 11.79
CA ALA A 97 -5.62 -5.39 11.20
C ALA A 97 -4.94 -6.66 11.73
N LEU A 98 -3.70 -6.53 12.24
CA LEU A 98 -2.96 -7.64 12.86
C LEU A 98 -3.18 -7.72 14.38
N GLN A 99 -3.75 -6.69 15.01
CA GLN A 99 -4.04 -6.73 16.45
C GLN A 99 -5.12 -7.77 16.73
N GLY A 100 -4.78 -8.76 17.56
CA GLY A 100 -5.68 -9.87 17.90
C GLY A 100 -5.81 -10.94 16.81
N ALA A 101 -5.12 -10.80 15.68
CA ALA A 101 -5.09 -11.83 14.65
C ALA A 101 -4.53 -13.14 15.23
N GLN A 102 -5.33 -14.20 15.13
CA GLN A 102 -4.90 -15.54 15.52
C GLN A 102 -4.45 -16.31 14.29
N LEU A 103 -3.34 -17.03 14.42
CA LEU A 103 -2.88 -17.95 13.40
C LEU A 103 -3.93 -19.07 13.25
N PRO A 104 -4.50 -19.29 12.04
CA PRO A 104 -5.38 -20.42 11.83
C PRO A 104 -4.66 -21.75 12.12
N PRO A 105 -5.38 -22.81 12.53
CA PRO A 105 -4.77 -24.13 12.65
C PRO A 105 -4.30 -24.62 11.28
N PHE A 106 -3.06 -25.08 11.20
CA PHE A 106 -2.49 -25.75 10.02
C PHE A 106 -1.37 -26.70 10.44
N GLU A 107 -0.92 -27.55 9.53
CA GLU A 107 0.25 -28.43 9.71
C GLU A 107 1.31 -28.09 8.67
N LEU A 108 2.57 -28.00 9.10
CA LEU A 108 3.72 -27.92 8.18
C LEU A 108 4.71 -29.04 8.52
N PRO A 109 5.36 -29.64 7.51
CA PRO A 109 6.47 -30.54 7.77
C PRO A 109 7.63 -29.78 8.41
N ASP A 110 8.30 -30.42 9.37
CA ASP A 110 9.62 -29.97 9.83
C ASP A 110 10.71 -30.29 8.79
N LEU A 111 11.97 -30.00 9.13
CA LEU A 111 13.12 -30.30 8.25
C LEU A 111 13.30 -31.79 7.95
N GLY A 112 12.76 -32.67 8.79
CA GLY A 112 12.74 -34.12 8.58
C GLY A 112 11.52 -34.63 7.81
N GLY A 113 10.61 -33.74 7.40
CA GLY A 113 9.35 -34.10 6.74
C GLY A 113 8.23 -34.48 7.69
N THR A 114 8.43 -34.39 9.01
CA THR A 114 7.43 -34.78 10.01
C THR A 114 6.34 -33.72 10.10
N PRO A 115 5.05 -34.06 9.89
CA PRO A 115 3.96 -33.11 10.06
C PRO A 115 3.94 -32.54 11.48
N THR A 116 4.03 -31.21 11.58
CA THR A 116 4.03 -30.49 12.85
C THR A 116 2.85 -29.51 12.87
N PRO A 117 1.89 -29.67 13.80
CA PRO A 117 0.73 -28.78 13.90
C PRO A 117 1.13 -27.42 14.49
N SER A 118 0.43 -26.37 14.04
CA SER A 118 0.73 -24.98 14.41
C SER A 118 0.56 -24.67 15.90
N SER A 119 -0.22 -25.49 16.62
CA SER A 119 -0.36 -25.46 18.08
C SER A 119 0.96 -25.73 18.82
N THR A 120 1.89 -26.49 18.23
CA THR A 120 3.24 -26.76 18.80
C THR A 120 4.05 -25.49 19.00
N TRP A 121 3.75 -24.46 18.22
CA TRP A 121 4.41 -23.16 18.32
C TRP A 121 3.68 -22.19 19.26
N ALA A 122 2.49 -22.51 19.79
CA ALA A 122 1.73 -21.59 20.65
C ALA A 122 2.58 -20.99 21.79
N ASN A 123 2.27 -19.74 22.17
CA ASN A 123 2.91 -19.02 23.29
C ASN A 123 4.43 -18.74 23.17
N LYS A 124 5.04 -18.93 22.00
CA LYS A 124 6.43 -18.54 21.70
C LYS A 124 6.50 -17.29 20.80
N LYS A 125 7.61 -16.57 20.76
CA LYS A 125 7.90 -15.63 19.64
C LYS A 125 8.45 -16.46 18.48
N LYS A 126 8.04 -16.17 17.24
CA LYS A 126 8.47 -16.91 16.04
C LYS A 126 8.87 -15.94 14.97
N VAL A 127 9.78 -16.39 14.11
CA VAL A 127 10.15 -15.72 12.86
C VAL A 127 9.75 -16.68 11.74
N LEU A 128 8.90 -16.21 10.82
CA LEU A 128 8.64 -16.91 9.57
C LEU A 128 9.66 -16.41 8.54
N VAL A 129 10.47 -17.31 8.03
CA VAL A 129 11.41 -17.01 6.93
C VAL A 129 10.84 -17.65 5.67
N VAL A 130 10.54 -16.82 4.68
CA VAL A 130 10.09 -17.27 3.36
C VAL A 130 11.23 -16.99 2.38
N PHE A 131 11.63 -18.00 1.62
CA PHE A 131 12.69 -17.92 0.63
C PHE A 131 12.32 -18.76 -0.60
N ALA A 132 12.94 -18.46 -1.73
CA ALA A 132 12.91 -19.29 -2.93
C ALA A 132 14.34 -19.49 -3.42
N SER A 133 14.67 -20.69 -3.88
CA SER A 133 15.91 -20.90 -4.64
C SER A 133 15.75 -20.29 -6.02
N TRP A 134 16.87 -19.83 -6.57
CA TRP A 134 16.97 -19.26 -7.91
C TRP A 134 16.74 -20.33 -8.98
#